data_AF-A0A7U6RC25-F1
#
_entry.id   AF-A0A7U6RC25-F1
#
_cell.length_a   1.000
_cell.length_b   1.000
_cell.length_c   1.000
_cell.angle_alpha   90.00
_cell.angle_beta   90.00
_cell.angle_gamma   90.00
#
_symmetry.space_group_name_H-M   'P 1'
#
loop_
_entity.id
_entity.type
_entity.pdbx_description
1 polymer ?
#
loop_
_entity_poly.entity_id
_entity_poly.type
_entity_poly.pdbx_seq_one_letter_code
_entity_poly.pdbx_strand_id
1 'polypeptide(L)'
;MFASGVISDSTLQFLMKHVSRLMPLYYGRGYTKLLLNEETSSLVVKTMYETMALRIETAMGDRFISPLGKDNKDITLINLIGSKDIKQLTKAAERGTIFFRETLAGACTHRGVCEYGGIESISRCAGSDGNGPCPDALYDREKIHKLSQQLEYLKLEADKIPSDQPRHQSLVSEALGLEYILNALK
;
A
#
# COMPACT_ATOMS: atom_id res chain seq x y z
N MET A 1 -6.33 7.29 -18.76
CA MET A 1 -5.87 6.82 -20.09
C MET A 1 -6.86 5.86 -20.76
N PHE A 2 -7.32 4.79 -20.10
CA PHE A 2 -8.16 3.76 -20.74
C PHE A 2 -9.64 4.14 -21.02
N ALA A 3 -10.13 5.24 -20.46
CA ALA A 3 -11.55 5.63 -20.54
C ALA A 3 -11.78 7.09 -20.96
N SER A 4 -10.74 7.82 -21.40
CA SER A 4 -10.88 9.25 -21.72
C SER A 4 -11.49 9.51 -23.10
N GLY A 5 -11.58 8.50 -23.98
CA GLY A 5 -12.06 8.66 -25.37
C GLY A 5 -11.15 9.50 -26.27
N VAL A 6 -10.04 10.02 -25.74
CA VAL A 6 -9.09 10.90 -26.46
C VAL A 6 -8.21 10.13 -27.46
N ILE A 7 -7.97 8.84 -27.19
CA ILE A 7 -7.09 7.99 -28.00
C ILE A 7 -7.95 6.89 -28.64
N SER A 8 -7.79 6.67 -29.94
CA SER A 8 -8.52 5.62 -30.66
C SER A 8 -8.05 4.22 -30.25
N ASP A 9 -8.96 3.24 -30.32
CA ASP A 9 -8.67 1.84 -29.98
C ASP A 9 -7.52 1.24 -30.80
N SER A 10 -7.33 1.68 -32.05
CA SER A 10 -6.22 1.26 -32.90
C SER A 10 -4.86 1.77 -32.40
N THR A 11 -4.81 3.03 -31.95
CA THR A 11 -3.59 3.61 -31.38
C THR A 11 -3.27 2.96 -30.05
N LEU A 12 -4.31 2.69 -29.23
CA LEU A 12 -4.16 1.99 -27.97
C LEU A 12 -3.66 0.54 -28.18
N GLN A 13 -4.19 -0.16 -29.19
CA GLN A 13 -3.71 -1.48 -29.59
C GLN A 13 -2.20 -1.45 -29.88
N PHE A 14 -1.76 -0.49 -30.70
CA PHE A 14 -0.36 -0.36 -31.10
C PHE A 14 0.55 -0.05 -29.90
N LEU A 15 0.19 0.92 -29.07
CA LEU A 15 0.97 1.32 -27.88
C LEU A 15 1.10 0.17 -26.87
N MET A 16 0.04 -0.62 -26.70
CA MET A 16 0.00 -1.75 -25.77
C MET A 16 0.58 -3.04 -26.37
N LYS A 17 1.00 -3.02 -27.64
CA LYS A 17 1.48 -4.20 -28.39
C LYS A 17 0.48 -5.36 -28.39
N HIS A 18 -0.81 -5.03 -28.43
CA HIS A 18 -1.88 -6.03 -28.40
C HIS A 18 -2.15 -6.62 -29.79
N VAL A 19 -2.45 -7.92 -29.82
CA VAL A 19 -2.70 -8.66 -31.06
C VAL A 19 -4.02 -8.25 -31.71
N SER A 20 -5.04 -7.90 -30.93
CA SER A 20 -6.35 -7.49 -31.45
C SER A 20 -6.82 -6.19 -30.81
N ARG A 21 -7.75 -5.48 -31.49
CA ARG A 21 -8.44 -4.30 -30.95
C ARG A 21 -9.37 -4.63 -29.77
N LEU A 22 -9.71 -5.90 -29.56
CA LEU A 22 -10.52 -6.35 -28.43
C LEU A 22 -9.71 -6.45 -27.13
N MET A 23 -8.41 -6.77 -27.22
CA MET A 23 -7.54 -6.84 -26.04
C MET A 23 -7.42 -5.51 -25.27
N PRO A 24 -7.15 -4.35 -25.90
CA PRO A 24 -7.11 -3.08 -25.16
C PRO A 24 -8.48 -2.71 -24.58
N LEU A 25 -9.59 -3.12 -25.20
CA LEU A 25 -10.93 -2.97 -24.61
C LEU A 25 -11.13 -3.88 -23.40
N TYR A 26 -10.62 -5.11 -23.44
CA TYR A 26 -10.66 -6.06 -22.32
C TYR A 26 -9.94 -5.50 -21.09
N TYR A 27 -8.69 -5.03 -21.25
CA TYR A 27 -7.93 -4.44 -20.15
C TYR A 27 -8.40 -3.03 -19.78
N GLY A 28 -8.77 -2.21 -20.76
CA GLY A 28 -9.12 -0.81 -20.58
C GLY A 28 -10.50 -0.57 -19.99
N ARG A 29 -11.48 -1.42 -20.34
CA ARG A 29 -12.80 -1.42 -19.67
C ARG A 29 -12.76 -2.14 -18.33
N GLY A 30 -11.60 -2.68 -17.95
CA GLY A 30 -11.44 -3.45 -16.73
C GLY A 30 -12.40 -4.63 -16.71
N TYR A 31 -12.42 -5.49 -17.73
CA TYR A 31 -13.19 -6.75 -17.71
C TYR A 31 -12.73 -7.73 -16.60
N THR A 32 -11.65 -7.39 -15.88
CA THR A 32 -11.22 -8.00 -14.62
C THR A 32 -11.90 -7.38 -13.38
N LYS A 33 -12.65 -6.28 -13.52
CA LYS A 33 -13.42 -5.67 -12.45
C LYS A 33 -14.76 -6.37 -12.34
N LEU A 34 -15.19 -6.62 -11.10
CA LEU A 34 -16.54 -7.06 -10.82
C LEU A 34 -17.53 -6.03 -11.39
N LEU A 35 -18.43 -6.47 -12.26
CA LEU A 35 -19.53 -5.64 -12.75
C LEU A 35 -20.57 -5.56 -11.65
N LEU A 36 -20.47 -4.49 -10.86
CA LEU A 36 -21.41 -4.18 -9.79
C LEU A 36 -22.57 -3.35 -10.34
N ASN A 37 -23.78 -3.58 -9.85
CA ASN A 37 -24.88 -2.66 -10.11
C ASN A 37 -24.62 -1.33 -9.38
N GLU A 38 -25.34 -0.27 -9.74
CA GLU A 38 -25.09 1.06 -9.19
C GLU A 38 -25.19 1.09 -7.66
N GLU A 39 -26.18 0.41 -7.10
CA GLU A 39 -26.39 0.28 -5.66
C GLU A 39 -25.18 -0.36 -4.97
N THR A 40 -24.71 -1.52 -5.45
CA THR A 40 -23.54 -2.21 -4.89
C THR A 40 -22.25 -1.43 -5.11
N SER A 41 -22.08 -0.76 -6.25
CA SER A 41 -20.94 0.12 -6.48
C SER A 41 -20.90 1.27 -5.47
N SER A 42 -22.05 1.91 -5.23
CA SER A 42 -22.16 3.00 -4.24
C SER A 42 -21.88 2.51 -2.82
N LEU A 43 -22.39 1.32 -2.47
CA LEU A 43 -22.19 0.69 -1.18
C LEU A 43 -20.71 0.37 -0.95
N VAL A 44 -20.05 -0.25 -1.93
CA VAL A 44 -18.63 -0.58 -1.85
C VAL A 44 -17.79 0.67 -1.63
N VAL A 45 -18.00 1.73 -2.42
CA VAL A 45 -17.24 2.99 -2.28
C VAL A 45 -17.48 3.62 -0.90
N LYS A 46 -18.72 3.66 -0.42
CA LYS A 46 -19.05 4.19 0.90
C LYS A 46 -18.37 3.39 2.02
N THR A 47 -18.47 2.07 1.97
CA THR A 47 -17.85 1.18 2.94
C THR A 47 -16.32 1.27 2.88
N MET A 48 -15.70 1.52 1.72
CA MET A 48 -14.26 1.77 1.63
C MET A 48 -13.84 3.00 2.44
N TYR A 49 -14.60 4.09 2.37
CA TYR A 49 -14.29 5.28 3.16
C TYR A 49 -14.58 5.12 4.65
N GLU A 50 -15.66 4.42 5.01
CA GLU A 50 -15.97 4.10 6.41
C GLU A 50 -14.91 3.18 7.03
N THR A 51 -14.48 2.14 6.32
CA THR A 51 -13.43 1.24 6.79
C THR A 51 -12.08 1.95 6.91
N MET A 52 -11.78 2.91 6.03
CA MET A 52 -10.59 3.74 6.18
C MET A 52 -10.65 4.61 7.45
N ALA A 53 -11.80 5.22 7.77
CA ALA A 53 -11.98 5.99 9.00
C ALA A 53 -11.82 5.12 10.26
N LEU A 54 -12.40 3.92 10.27
CA LEU A 54 -12.23 2.96 11.36
C LEU A 54 -10.77 2.54 11.53
N ARG A 55 -10.05 2.31 10.42
CA ARG A 55 -8.62 1.96 10.48
C ARG A 55 -7.77 3.09 11.05
N ILE A 56 -8.07 4.33 10.70
CA ILE A 56 -7.42 5.51 11.28
C ILE A 56 -7.65 5.57 12.80
N GLU A 57 -8.88 5.31 13.25
CA GLU A 57 -9.20 5.22 14.67
C GLU A 57 -8.41 4.09 15.36
N THR A 58 -8.33 2.90 14.75
CA THR A 58 -7.50 1.82 15.30
C THR A 58 -6.00 2.16 15.33
N ALA A 59 -5.53 3.02 14.42
CA ALA A 59 -4.16 3.50 14.39
C ALA A 59 -3.81 4.41 15.58
N MET A 60 -4.81 5.04 16.20
CA MET A 60 -4.63 5.77 17.46
C MET A 60 -4.31 4.85 18.64
N GLY A 61 -4.78 3.60 18.61
CA GLY A 61 -4.46 2.62 19.63
C GLY A 61 -3.03 2.10 19.56
N ASP A 62 -2.65 1.23 20.50
CA ASP A 62 -1.30 0.64 20.59
C ASP A 62 -0.98 -0.41 19.53
N ARG A 63 -1.93 -0.71 18.64
CA ARG A 63 -1.77 -1.69 17.55
C ARG A 63 -0.70 -1.26 16.53
N PHE A 64 -0.65 0.03 16.21
CA PHE A 64 0.26 0.57 15.21
C PHE A 64 1.46 1.26 15.84
N ILE A 65 2.66 1.03 15.30
CA ILE A 65 3.92 1.63 15.74
C ILE A 65 4.55 2.40 14.58
N SER A 66 5.05 3.61 14.84
CA SER A 66 5.92 4.31 13.88
C SER A 66 7.37 3.85 14.06
N PRO A 67 8.12 3.62 12.96
CA PRO A 67 9.52 3.22 13.03
C PRO A 67 10.42 4.28 13.70
N LEU A 68 9.99 5.54 13.72
CA LEU A 68 10.75 6.66 14.29
C LEU A 68 10.31 6.99 15.74
N GLY A 69 9.55 6.11 16.39
CA GLY A 69 9.12 6.27 17.77
C GLY A 69 7.71 6.86 17.94
N LYS A 70 7.27 6.96 19.20
CA LYS A 70 5.90 7.38 19.55
C LYS A 70 5.60 8.83 19.18
N ASP A 71 6.55 9.75 19.39
CA ASP A 71 6.37 11.17 19.09
C ASP A 71 6.04 11.40 17.61
N ASN A 72 6.71 10.67 16.70
CA ASN A 72 6.43 10.74 15.27
C ASN A 72 5.07 10.14 14.92
N LYS A 73 4.65 9.05 15.57
CA LYS A 73 3.31 8.49 15.40
C LYS A 73 2.25 9.54 15.76
N ASP A 74 2.40 10.22 16.90
CA ASP A 74 1.44 11.20 17.38
C ASP A 74 1.37 12.40 16.43
N ILE A 75 2.51 12.93 15.98
CA ILE A 75 2.55 14.01 14.98
C ILE A 75 1.85 13.59 13.69
N THR A 76 2.13 12.40 13.18
CA THR A 76 1.52 11.86 11.95
C THR A 76 0.01 11.70 12.10
N LEU A 77 -0.46 11.15 13.22
CA LEU A 77 -1.88 10.98 13.51
C LEU A 77 -2.61 12.31 13.73
N ILE A 78 -2.00 13.26 14.45
CA ILE A 78 -2.54 14.61 14.65
C ILE A 78 -2.69 15.31 13.29
N ASN A 79 -1.69 15.19 12.41
CA ASN A 79 -1.74 15.76 11.05
C ASN A 79 -2.82 15.11 10.17
N LEU A 80 -3.16 13.85 10.39
CA LEU A 80 -4.21 13.13 9.65
C LEU A 80 -5.62 13.47 10.16
N ILE A 81 -5.81 13.45 11.47
CA ILE A 81 -7.14 13.47 12.10
C ILE A 81 -7.51 14.88 12.53
N GLY A 82 -6.63 15.60 13.24
CA GLY A 82 -7.02 16.72 14.09
C GLY A 82 -8.02 16.27 15.18
N SER A 83 -9.01 17.11 15.51
CA SER A 83 -10.11 16.79 16.44
C SER A 83 -11.39 16.33 15.69
N LYS A 84 -11.27 15.33 14.81
CA LYS A 84 -12.36 14.86 13.94
C LYS A 84 -12.93 13.53 14.40
N ASP A 85 -14.25 13.45 14.54
CA ASP A 85 -14.98 12.19 14.76
C ASP A 85 -14.99 11.31 13.49
N ILE A 86 -15.31 10.02 13.63
CA ILE A 86 -15.40 9.03 12.54
C ILE A 86 -16.22 9.57 11.35
N LYS A 87 -17.38 10.19 11.59
CA LYS A 87 -18.22 10.78 10.51
C LYS A 87 -17.50 11.88 9.74
N GLN A 88 -16.67 12.68 10.41
CA GLN A 88 -15.88 13.72 9.78
C GLN A 88 -14.67 13.14 9.05
N LEU A 89 -14.09 12.05 9.57
CA LEU A 89 -13.04 11.28 8.90
C LEU A 89 -13.55 10.67 7.59
N THR A 90 -14.74 10.07 7.57
CA THR A 90 -15.35 9.52 6.34
C THR A 90 -15.56 10.61 5.29
N LYS A 91 -16.08 11.78 5.67
CA LYS A 91 -16.23 12.91 4.72
C LYS A 91 -14.89 13.46 4.24
N ALA A 92 -13.89 13.49 5.11
CA ALA A 92 -12.55 13.96 4.78
C ALA A 92 -11.81 12.98 3.84
N ALA A 93 -12.07 11.69 4.03
CA ALA A 93 -11.66 10.60 3.15
C ALA A 93 -12.30 10.69 1.76
N GLU A 94 -13.62 10.88 1.69
CA GLU A 94 -14.36 11.10 0.42
C GLU A 94 -13.79 12.28 -0.37
N ARG A 95 -13.40 13.36 0.34
CA ARG A 95 -12.77 14.55 -0.26
C ARG A 95 -11.30 14.37 -0.63
N GLY A 96 -10.69 13.21 -0.32
CA GLY A 96 -9.27 12.96 -0.56
C GLY A 96 -8.33 13.82 0.28
N THR A 97 -8.78 14.29 1.45
CA THR A 97 -7.96 15.13 2.36
C THR A 97 -7.19 14.32 3.38
N ILE A 98 -7.57 13.05 3.59
CA ILE A 98 -6.91 12.11 4.50
C ILE A 98 -6.50 10.88 3.69
N PHE A 99 -5.30 10.40 3.95
CA PHE A 99 -4.73 9.24 3.27
C PHE A 99 -4.30 8.22 4.31
N PHE A 100 -4.92 7.04 4.27
CA PHE A 100 -4.54 5.91 5.11
C PHE A 100 -4.65 4.65 4.26
N ARG A 101 -3.51 4.25 3.68
CA ARG A 101 -3.43 3.11 2.77
C ARG A 101 -2.86 1.90 3.50
N GLU A 102 -3.51 0.76 3.38
CA GLU A 102 -2.96 -0.47 3.92
C GLU A 102 -1.74 -0.92 3.10
N THR A 103 -0.68 -1.26 3.80
CA THR A 103 0.57 -1.80 3.24
C THR A 103 0.79 -3.22 3.73
N LEU A 104 1.78 -3.90 3.17
CA LEU A 104 2.14 -5.25 3.61
C LEU A 104 2.48 -5.28 5.12
N ALA A 105 3.23 -4.29 5.61
CA ALA A 105 3.67 -4.20 6.99
C ALA A 105 2.65 -3.55 7.96
N GLY A 106 1.66 -2.84 7.44
CA GLY A 106 0.67 -2.13 8.26
C GLY A 106 -0.09 -1.09 7.44
N ALA A 107 0.26 0.18 7.59
CA ALA A 107 -0.34 1.29 6.87
C ALA A 107 0.67 2.37 6.45
N CYS A 108 0.26 3.20 5.49
CA CYS A 108 0.98 4.37 5.00
C CYS A 108 0.07 5.60 5.02
N THR A 109 0.60 6.70 5.56
CA THR A 109 -0.10 7.97 5.72
C THR A 109 0.34 9.05 4.74
N HIS A 110 1.23 8.67 3.81
CA HIS A 110 1.83 9.59 2.85
C HIS A 110 0.76 10.24 1.95
N ARG A 111 0.84 11.57 1.84
CA ARG A 111 -0.02 12.36 0.96
C ARG A 111 0.62 12.47 -0.42
N GLY A 112 0.02 11.81 -1.41
CA GLY A 112 0.47 11.87 -2.81
C GLY A 112 0.88 10.53 -3.39
N VAL A 113 1.68 10.58 -4.45
CA VAL A 113 2.17 9.39 -5.16
C VAL A 113 3.51 8.99 -4.56
N CYS A 114 3.62 7.74 -4.12
CA CYS A 114 4.86 7.15 -3.65
C CYS A 114 5.35 6.13 -4.70
N GLU A 115 6.59 6.28 -5.15
CA GLU A 115 7.21 5.42 -6.16
C GLU A 115 7.54 4.01 -5.63
N TYR A 116 7.64 3.87 -4.30
CA TYR A 116 8.03 2.61 -3.65
C TYR A 116 6.84 1.75 -3.24
N GLY A 117 5.64 2.34 -3.19
CA GLY A 117 4.38 1.62 -3.20
C GLY A 117 3.99 0.81 -1.96
N GLY A 118 4.89 0.41 -1.05
CA GLY A 118 4.61 -0.29 0.23
C GLY A 118 3.76 -1.59 0.15
N ILE A 119 3.37 -1.97 -1.07
CA ILE A 119 2.50 -3.09 -1.40
C ILE A 119 3.34 -4.22 -2.01
N GLU A 120 4.23 -3.88 -2.95
CA GLU A 120 5.11 -4.85 -3.64
C GLU A 120 6.45 -5.03 -2.92
N SER A 121 6.98 -3.98 -2.30
CA SER A 121 8.21 -4.03 -1.52
C SER A 121 8.08 -3.15 -0.28
N ILE A 122 8.59 -3.63 0.85
CA ILE A 122 8.69 -2.86 2.10
C ILE A 122 10.11 -2.35 2.39
N SER A 123 11.10 -2.74 1.58
CA SER A 123 12.51 -2.39 1.75
C SER A 123 12.74 -0.90 2.05
N ARG A 124 12.20 -0.03 1.20
CA ARG A 124 12.27 1.45 1.33
C ARG A 124 11.43 2.00 2.47
N CYS A 125 10.30 1.36 2.79
CA CYS A 125 9.51 1.76 3.95
C CYS A 125 10.24 1.48 5.26
N ALA A 126 10.99 0.37 5.31
CA ALA A 126 11.81 -0.06 6.43
C ALA A 126 13.19 0.61 6.50
N GLY A 127 13.67 1.20 5.40
CA GLY A 127 14.98 1.82 5.32
C GLY A 127 16.13 0.85 5.07
N SER A 128 15.88 -0.33 4.49
CA SER A 128 16.93 -1.33 4.19
C SER A 128 17.87 -0.90 3.05
N ASP A 129 17.60 0.25 2.44
CA ASP A 129 18.39 0.92 1.42
C ASP A 129 19.39 1.94 1.98
N GLY A 130 19.40 2.14 3.31
CA GLY A 130 20.31 3.07 4.00
C GLY A 130 19.79 4.50 4.18
N ASN A 131 18.59 4.83 3.71
CA ASN A 131 17.99 6.16 3.87
C ASN A 131 17.16 6.31 5.15
N GLY A 132 17.18 5.30 6.02
CA GLY A 132 16.36 5.23 7.23
C GLY A 132 14.89 4.91 6.92
N PRO A 133 14.09 4.54 7.94
CA PRO A 133 12.71 4.14 7.74
C PRO A 133 11.82 5.35 7.39
N CYS A 134 10.76 5.09 6.63
CA CYS A 134 9.84 6.12 6.17
C CYS A 134 9.03 6.72 7.35
N PRO A 135 8.94 8.06 7.48
CA PRO A 135 8.19 8.70 8.57
C PRO A 135 6.67 8.50 8.46
N ASP A 136 6.17 8.27 7.25
CA ASP A 136 4.76 8.04 6.96
C ASP A 136 4.35 6.56 7.10
N ALA A 137 5.28 5.67 7.46
CA ALA A 137 4.99 4.26 7.65
C ALA A 137 4.50 3.97 9.08
N LEU A 138 3.47 3.13 9.18
CA LEU A 138 2.96 2.60 10.43
C LEU A 138 2.97 1.07 10.35
N TYR A 139 3.64 0.41 11.28
CA TYR A 139 3.71 -1.05 11.36
C TYR A 139 2.61 -1.61 12.25
N ASP A 140 1.97 -2.68 11.81
CA ASP A 140 0.85 -3.30 12.49
C ASP A 140 1.30 -4.55 13.26
N ARG A 141 1.11 -4.55 14.58
CA ARG A 141 1.44 -5.69 15.46
C ARG A 141 0.68 -6.97 15.09
N GLU A 142 -0.53 -6.87 14.54
CA GLU A 142 -1.28 -8.06 14.14
C GLU A 142 -0.67 -8.77 12.91
N LYS A 143 0.20 -8.08 12.16
CA LYS A 143 0.85 -8.65 10.98
C LYS A 143 2.14 -9.41 11.31
N ILE A 144 2.63 -9.37 12.55
CA ILE A 144 3.88 -10.02 12.97
C ILE A 144 3.98 -11.47 12.47
N HIS A 145 2.96 -12.29 12.70
CA HIS A 145 2.98 -13.70 12.28
C HIS A 145 3.14 -13.85 10.76
N LYS A 146 2.39 -13.07 9.97
CA LYS A 146 2.48 -13.10 8.50
C LYS A 146 3.83 -12.61 8.00
N LEU A 147 4.36 -11.54 8.59
CA LEU A 147 5.67 -10.97 8.24
C LEU A 147 6.81 -11.93 8.58
N SER A 148 6.74 -12.65 9.70
CA SER A 148 7.71 -13.68 10.06
C SER A 148 7.70 -14.84 9.06
N GLN A 149 6.52 -15.34 8.66
CA GLN A 149 6.43 -16.39 7.64
C GLN A 149 7.01 -15.94 6.29
N GLN A 150 6.74 -14.69 5.90
CA GLN A 150 7.28 -14.14 4.67
C GLN A 150 8.80 -13.97 4.74
N LEU A 151 9.34 -13.56 5.88
CA LEU A 151 10.79 -13.47 6.08
C LEU A 151 11.47 -14.84 5.91
N GLU A 152 10.91 -15.89 6.50
CA GLU A 152 11.42 -17.26 6.33
C GLU A 152 11.40 -17.69 4.87
N TYR A 153 10.29 -17.43 4.16
CA TYR A 153 10.17 -17.74 2.75
C TYR A 153 11.23 -17.01 1.90
N LEU A 154 11.41 -15.70 2.12
CA LEU A 154 12.37 -14.90 1.35
C LEU A 154 13.81 -15.35 1.58
N LYS A 155 14.17 -15.75 2.81
CA LYS A 155 15.50 -16.30 3.11
C LYS A 155 15.76 -17.61 2.37
N LEU A 156 14.80 -18.54 2.43
CA LEU A 156 14.87 -19.82 1.71
C LEU A 156 14.93 -19.64 0.20
N GLU A 157 14.29 -18.60 -0.34
CA GLU A 157 14.36 -18.27 -1.76
C GLU A 157 15.69 -17.64 -2.13
N ALA A 158 16.21 -16.72 -1.32
CA ALA A 158 17.52 -16.09 -1.53
C ALA A 158 18.64 -17.13 -1.55
N ASP A 159 18.63 -18.12 -0.65
CA ASP A 159 19.66 -19.18 -0.58
C ASP A 159 19.75 -20.03 -1.87
N LYS A 160 18.68 -20.07 -2.68
CA LYS A 160 18.64 -20.83 -3.94
C LYS A 160 19.19 -20.05 -5.12
N ILE A 161 19.37 -18.74 -4.99
CA ILE A 161 19.72 -17.84 -6.08
C ILE A 161 21.18 -17.41 -5.94
N PRO A 162 21.99 -17.50 -7.00
CA PRO A 162 23.35 -16.99 -7.00
C PRO A 162 23.43 -15.50 -6.62
N SER A 163 24.44 -15.15 -5.81
CA SER A 163 24.58 -13.83 -5.20
C SER A 163 24.87 -12.70 -6.18
N ASP A 164 25.34 -13.04 -7.37
CA ASP A 164 25.62 -12.12 -8.48
C ASP A 164 24.36 -11.65 -9.22
N GLN A 165 23.20 -12.30 -9.00
CA GLN A 165 21.97 -11.95 -9.67
C GLN A 165 21.24 -10.76 -9.00
N PRO A 166 20.68 -9.82 -9.78
CA PRO A 166 19.87 -8.72 -9.24
C PRO A 166 18.70 -9.18 -8.35
N ARG A 167 18.13 -10.35 -8.68
CA ARG A 167 17.04 -10.95 -7.89
C ARG A 167 17.47 -11.31 -6.47
N HIS A 168 18.69 -11.84 -6.29
CA HIS A 168 19.21 -12.14 -4.96
C HIS A 168 19.31 -10.86 -4.12
N GLN A 169 19.84 -9.77 -4.69
CA GLN A 169 19.93 -8.48 -4.00
C GLN A 169 18.56 -7.94 -3.59
N SER A 170 17.55 -8.06 -4.46
CA SER A 170 16.18 -7.65 -4.17
C SER A 170 15.58 -8.45 -3.00
N LEU A 171 15.75 -9.77 -2.98
CA LEU A 171 15.23 -10.63 -1.91
C LEU A 171 15.90 -10.35 -0.57
N VAL A 172 17.23 -10.15 -0.58
CA VAL A 172 17.99 -9.79 0.62
C VAL A 172 17.55 -8.44 1.17
N SER A 173 17.36 -7.44 0.31
CA SER A 173 16.89 -6.10 0.73
C SER A 173 15.48 -6.14 1.32
N GLU A 174 14.60 -6.97 0.75
CA GLU A 174 13.24 -7.17 1.28
C GLU A 174 13.27 -7.92 2.62
N ALA A 175 14.07 -8.98 2.74
CA ALA A 175 14.25 -9.72 3.99
C ALA A 175 14.81 -8.83 5.11
N LEU A 176 15.82 -8.01 4.82
CA LEU A 176 16.37 -7.03 5.77
C LEU A 176 15.30 -6.01 6.19
N GLY A 177 14.47 -5.55 5.26
CA GLY A 177 13.36 -4.65 5.58
C GLY A 177 12.36 -5.29 6.54
N LEU A 178 12.00 -6.56 6.32
CA LEU A 178 11.11 -7.30 7.22
C LEU A 178 11.74 -7.50 8.60
N GLU A 179 13.05 -7.75 8.69
CA GLU A 179 13.75 -7.84 9.97
C GLU A 179 13.69 -6.53 10.75
N TYR A 180 13.91 -5.39 10.09
CA TYR A 180 13.81 -4.07 10.73
C TYR A 180 12.40 -3.80 11.24
N ILE A 181 11.38 -4.14 10.45
CA ILE A 181 9.97 -4.01 10.87
C ILE A 181 9.69 -4.89 12.08
N LEU A 182 10.06 -6.17 12.03
CA LEU A 182 9.83 -7.11 13.12
C LEU A 182 10.56 -6.70 14.39
N ASN A 183 11.77 -6.14 14.28
CA ASN A 183 12.50 -5.63 15.43
C ASN A 183 11.87 -4.36 16.01
N ALA A 184 11.29 -3.49 15.18
CA ALA A 184 10.53 -2.33 15.65
C ALA A 184 9.19 -2.70 16.31
N LEU A 185 8.65 -3.90 16.03
CA LEU A 185 7.40 -4.40 16.58
C LEU A 185 7.55 -5.18 17.89
N LYS A 186 8.77 -5.57 18.26
CA LYS A 186 9.11 -6.24 19.54
C LYS A 186 9.16 -5.23 20.68
#